data_AF-A0A8E6EZQ6-F1
#
_entry.id   AF-A0A8E6EZQ6-F1
#
_cell.length_a   1.000
_cell.length_b   1.000
_cell.length_c   1.000
_cell.angle_alpha   90.00
_cell.angle_beta   90.00
_cell.angle_gamma   90.00
#
_symmetry.space_group_name_H-M   'P 1'
#
loop_
_entity.id
_entity.type
_entity.pdbx_description
1 polymer ?
#
loop_
_entity_poly.entity_id
_entity_poly.type
_entity_poly.pdbx_seq_one_letter_code
_entity_poly.pdbx_strand_id
1 'polypeptide(L)'
;MTIMKGFSEIVGVGLPTLAIVNREPKIPFRTAVELLTILCKTIPKLHLAIFGVEKDIDSFLQAAGNSQTATMVREGRVDIASIDAQQIQQRLSTTANKCLASKSVDRLIELGVTETVLEEIEDIANSDSPPGNAIEEDRARSRAERFLFDLLESHPETVGFFYLNQRLEFRHGTQWAEGDLVSPKLRLAIEIDGLYFHLSDEKAYRRDRRKDWEYQRNGYLVLRFLAEDILPDMEVILDTIMSAVAFRKNAAVS
;
A
#
# COMPACT_ATOMS: atom_id res chain seq x y z
N MET A 1 -17.05 -6.36 -8.05
CA MET A 1 -16.68 -6.73 -6.66
C MET A 1 -15.89 -5.56 -6.13
N THR A 2 -16.49 -4.76 -5.24
CA THR A 2 -16.07 -3.39 -4.97
C THR A 2 -15.06 -3.37 -3.84
N ILE A 3 -13.81 -3.06 -4.16
CA ILE A 3 -12.90 -2.52 -3.17
C ILE A 3 -12.73 -1.05 -3.48
N MET A 4 -13.08 -0.20 -2.52
CA MET A 4 -12.53 1.14 -2.47
C MET A 4 -12.14 1.58 -1.08
N LYS A 5 -10.96 2.21 -1.08
CA LYS A 5 -10.34 2.94 0.02
C LYS A 5 -11.17 4.18 0.32
N GLY A 6 -11.42 4.43 1.60
CA GLY A 6 -11.93 5.70 2.06
C GLY A 6 -10.78 6.67 2.29
N PHE A 7 -10.76 7.78 1.58
CA PHE A 7 -10.14 9.02 2.04
C PHE A 7 -11.16 10.14 1.92
N SER A 8 -11.34 10.88 3.02
CA SER A 8 -12.23 12.02 3.11
C SER A 8 -11.54 13.26 2.54
N GLU A 9 -12.05 13.80 1.44
CA GLU A 9 -12.17 15.25 1.31
C GLU A 9 -13.61 15.61 1.65
N ILE A 10 -13.86 15.83 2.95
CA ILE A 10 -15.03 16.59 3.37
C ILE A 10 -14.50 17.92 3.91
N VAL A 11 -14.83 18.96 3.16
CA VAL A 11 -14.63 20.36 3.46
C VAL A 11 -14.88 20.65 4.94
N GLY A 12 -13.84 21.09 5.64
CA GLY A 12 -13.95 21.83 6.90
C GLY A 12 -14.34 21.02 8.15
N VAL A 13 -13.30 20.76 8.96
CA VAL A 13 -13.35 20.42 10.39
C VAL A 13 -13.73 18.96 10.74
N GLY A 14 -12.73 18.08 10.65
CA GLY A 14 -12.67 16.81 11.38
C GLY A 14 -12.83 15.56 10.51
N LEU A 15 -11.79 14.72 10.48
CA LEU A 15 -11.89 13.35 9.96
C LEU A 15 -13.00 12.59 10.71
N PRO A 16 -13.72 11.66 10.07
CA PRO A 16 -14.67 10.82 10.78
C PRO A 16 -13.95 10.11 11.93
N THR A 17 -14.50 10.21 13.14
CA THR A 17 -13.94 9.58 14.34
C THR A 17 -14.01 8.05 14.25
N LEU A 18 -14.95 7.52 13.44
CA LEU A 18 -15.10 6.09 13.22
C LEU A 18 -15.62 5.81 11.81
N ALA A 19 -14.90 4.97 11.07
CA ALA A 19 -15.24 4.45 9.76
C ALA A 19 -15.61 2.97 9.86
N ILE A 20 -16.80 2.59 9.39
CA ILE A 20 -17.30 1.21 9.43
C ILE A 20 -17.33 0.64 8.03
N VAL A 21 -16.50 -0.37 7.80
CA VAL A 21 -16.34 -1.05 6.53
C VAL A 21 -17.04 -2.40 6.59
N ASN A 22 -18.19 -2.52 5.93
CA ASN A 22 -19.01 -3.74 5.92
C ASN A 22 -18.59 -4.69 4.79
N ARG A 23 -17.35 -5.20 4.83
CA ARG A 23 -16.73 -6.03 3.76
C ARG A 23 -17.39 -7.40 3.55
N GLU A 24 -17.94 -7.98 4.60
CA GLU A 24 -18.74 -9.21 4.56
C GLU A 24 -19.87 -9.07 5.58
N PRO A 25 -21.14 -8.88 5.16
CA PRO A 25 -22.17 -8.45 6.08
C PRO A 25 -22.59 -9.61 7.00
N LYS A 26 -21.91 -9.73 8.14
CA LYS A 26 -22.48 -10.39 9.32
C LYS A 26 -23.71 -9.63 9.82
N ILE A 27 -23.77 -8.33 9.51
CA ILE A 27 -24.87 -7.44 9.84
C ILE A 27 -25.39 -6.80 8.54
N PRO A 28 -26.69 -6.93 8.23
CA PRO A 28 -27.29 -6.28 7.06
C PRO A 28 -27.06 -4.76 7.08
N PHE A 29 -26.81 -4.17 5.90
CA PHE A 29 -26.55 -2.72 5.76
C PHE A 29 -27.61 -1.86 6.45
N ARG A 30 -28.89 -2.22 6.29
CA ARG A 30 -30.02 -1.56 6.98
C ARG A 30 -29.84 -1.52 8.50
N THR A 31 -29.54 -2.67 9.11
CA THR A 31 -29.36 -2.79 10.56
C THR A 31 -28.18 -1.95 11.04
N ALA A 32 -27.08 -1.94 10.28
CA ALA A 32 -25.93 -1.09 10.58
C ALA A 32 -26.30 0.40 10.56
N VAL A 33 -26.98 0.87 9.51
CA VAL A 33 -27.42 2.27 9.38
C VAL A 33 -28.38 2.67 10.50
N GLU A 34 -29.32 1.81 10.87
CA GLU A 34 -30.26 2.07 11.97
C GLU A 34 -29.52 2.23 13.32
N LEU A 35 -28.56 1.36 13.62
CA LEU A 35 -27.73 1.45 14.83
C LEU A 35 -26.86 2.71 14.84
N LEU A 36 -26.25 3.06 13.71
CA LEU A 36 -25.41 4.25 13.60
C LEU A 36 -26.20 5.54 13.75
N THR A 37 -27.44 5.55 13.26
CA THR A 37 -28.33 6.70 13.44
C THR A 37 -28.66 6.92 14.91
N ILE A 38 -28.88 5.85 15.68
CA ILE A 38 -29.08 5.94 17.13
C ILE A 38 -27.82 6.50 17.80
N LEU A 39 -26.63 6.04 17.41
CA LEU A 39 -25.35 6.53 17.94
C LEU A 39 -25.13 8.01 17.65
N CYS A 40 -25.31 8.46 16.40
CA CYS A 40 -25.18 9.88 16.03
C CYS A 40 -26.16 10.78 16.80
N LYS A 41 -27.39 10.30 17.04
CA LYS A 41 -28.38 11.03 17.85
C LYS A 41 -27.97 11.13 19.32
N THR A 42 -27.36 10.07 19.85
CA THR A 42 -26.94 10.00 21.26
C THR A 42 -25.67 10.82 21.50
N ILE A 43 -24.77 10.87 20.52
CA ILE A 43 -23.49 11.58 20.62
C ILE A 43 -23.34 12.51 19.40
N PRO A 44 -23.90 13.74 19.44
CA PRO A 44 -23.93 14.65 18.29
C PRO A 44 -22.55 15.09 17.77
N LYS A 45 -21.49 14.93 18.57
CA LYS A 45 -20.11 15.23 18.19
C LYS A 45 -19.41 14.07 17.48
N LEU A 46 -20.06 12.92 17.35
CA LEU A 46 -19.49 11.73 16.74
C LEU A 46 -19.68 11.79 15.22
N HIS A 47 -18.58 11.93 14.49
CA HIS A 47 -18.56 11.87 13.04
C HIS A 47 -18.40 10.41 12.59
N LEU A 48 -19.46 9.82 12.02
CA LEU A 48 -19.49 8.43 11.57
C LEU A 48 -19.56 8.34 10.05
N ALA A 49 -18.79 7.42 9.47
CA ALA A 49 -18.92 7.03 8.07
C ALA A 49 -19.20 5.52 7.98
N ILE A 50 -20.13 5.12 7.13
CA ILE A 50 -20.39 3.73 6.77
C ILE A 50 -20.20 3.52 5.28
N PHE A 51 -19.46 2.48 4.93
CA PHE A 51 -19.21 2.08 3.55
C PHE A 51 -20.16 0.95 3.16
N GLY A 52 -20.80 1.09 2.01
CA GLY A 52 -21.70 0.09 1.44
C GLY A 52 -21.57 0.05 -0.08
N VAL A 53 -21.96 -1.06 -0.68
CA VAL A 53 -22.04 -1.17 -2.15
C VAL A 53 -23.30 -0.45 -2.61
N GLU A 54 -23.26 0.20 -3.78
CA GLU A 54 -24.37 0.99 -4.34
C GLU A 54 -25.72 0.26 -4.28
N LYS A 55 -25.73 -1.03 -4.66
CA LYS A 55 -26.92 -1.87 -4.62
C LYS A 55 -27.57 -1.94 -3.23
N ASP A 56 -26.78 -2.05 -2.16
CA ASP A 56 -27.29 -2.17 -0.80
C ASP A 56 -27.81 -0.82 -0.28
N ILE A 57 -27.13 0.27 -0.66
CA ILE A 57 -27.54 1.64 -0.33
C ILE A 57 -28.87 1.95 -1.02
N ASP A 58 -28.98 1.68 -2.31
CA ASP A 58 -30.20 1.94 -3.09
C ASP A 58 -31.36 1.08 -2.59
N SER A 59 -31.11 -0.21 -2.32
CA SER A 59 -32.12 -1.11 -1.73
C SER A 59 -32.62 -0.58 -0.38
N PHE A 60 -31.70 -0.08 0.47
CA PHE A 60 -32.06 0.55 1.73
C PHE A 60 -32.90 1.82 1.51
N LEU A 61 -32.46 2.74 0.63
CA LEU A 61 -33.14 4.01 0.38
C LEU A 61 -34.53 3.83 -0.22
N GLN A 62 -34.72 2.80 -1.07
CA GLN A 62 -36.03 2.42 -1.58
C GLN A 62 -36.93 1.87 -0.47
N ALA A 63 -36.42 0.95 0.35
CA ALA A 63 -37.19 0.33 1.43
C ALA A 63 -37.53 1.29 2.58
N ALA A 64 -36.63 2.24 2.87
CA ALA A 64 -36.75 3.17 3.99
C ALA A 64 -37.58 4.44 3.65
N GLY A 65 -37.96 4.63 2.39
CA GLY A 65 -38.83 5.72 1.93
C GLY A 65 -38.36 7.11 2.39
N ASN A 66 -39.27 7.87 3.01
CA ASN A 66 -39.02 9.23 3.53
C ASN A 66 -38.66 9.26 5.02
N SER A 67 -38.12 8.17 5.56
CA SER A 67 -37.64 8.17 6.95
C SER A 67 -36.50 9.17 7.14
N GLN A 68 -36.41 9.73 8.35
CA GLN A 68 -35.31 10.65 8.72
C GLN A 68 -33.93 10.02 8.46
N THR A 69 -33.80 8.71 8.73
CA THR A 69 -32.58 7.95 8.47
C THR A 69 -32.24 7.90 6.98
N ALA A 70 -33.23 7.68 6.12
CA ALA A 70 -33.04 7.70 4.67
C ALA A 70 -32.61 9.09 4.18
N THR A 71 -33.19 10.17 4.72
CA THR A 71 -32.76 11.54 4.43
C THR A 71 -31.29 11.76 4.83
N MET A 72 -30.89 11.35 6.04
CA MET A 72 -29.50 11.47 6.49
C MET A 72 -28.52 10.72 5.58
N VAL A 73 -28.88 9.51 5.14
CA VAL A 73 -28.05 8.73 4.20
C VAL A 73 -27.98 9.41 2.83
N ARG A 74 -29.08 9.98 2.32
CA ARG A 74 -29.09 10.69 1.02
C ARG A 74 -28.22 11.93 1.05
N GLU A 75 -28.40 12.79 2.06
CA GLU A 75 -27.68 14.06 2.18
C GLU A 75 -26.19 13.87 2.52
N GLY A 76 -25.85 12.78 3.22
CA GLY A 76 -24.47 12.43 3.58
C GLY A 76 -23.79 11.47 2.59
N ARG A 77 -24.44 11.11 1.48
CA ARG A 77 -23.87 10.19 0.49
C ARG A 77 -22.73 10.86 -0.25
N VAL A 78 -21.54 10.26 -0.17
CA VAL A 78 -20.39 10.61 -0.99
C VAL A 78 -20.11 9.42 -1.89
N ASP A 79 -20.35 9.58 -3.18
CA ASP A 79 -20.04 8.56 -4.18
C ASP A 79 -18.53 8.55 -4.40
N ILE A 80 -17.89 7.44 -4.04
CA ILE A 80 -16.48 7.21 -4.33
C ILE A 80 -16.41 6.49 -5.66
N ALA A 81 -15.77 7.11 -6.66
CA ALA A 81 -15.69 6.60 -8.02
C ALA A 81 -14.85 5.32 -8.09
N SER A 82 -15.52 4.18 -7.84
CA SER A 82 -15.28 2.85 -8.39
C SER A 82 -14.58 2.77 -9.74
N ILE A 83 -13.24 2.63 -9.88
CA ILE A 83 -12.75 1.99 -11.11
C ILE A 83 -13.31 0.56 -11.07
N ASP A 84 -14.05 0.17 -12.11
CA ASP A 84 -14.65 -1.16 -12.18
C ASP A 84 -13.53 -2.21 -12.15
N ALA A 85 -13.68 -3.25 -11.33
CA ALA A 85 -12.71 -4.34 -11.25
C ALA A 85 -12.44 -4.95 -12.64
N GLN A 86 -13.44 -4.95 -13.54
CA GLN A 86 -13.24 -5.36 -14.93
C GLN A 86 -12.40 -4.37 -15.74
N GLN A 87 -12.53 -3.06 -15.51
CA GLN A 87 -11.70 -2.04 -16.16
C GLN A 87 -10.25 -2.08 -15.63
N ILE A 88 -10.07 -2.26 -14.31
CA ILE A 88 -8.76 -2.50 -13.70
C ILE A 88 -8.12 -3.74 -14.31
N GLN A 89 -8.86 -4.86 -14.36
CA GLN A 89 -8.37 -6.11 -14.94
C GLN A 89 -8.09 -5.97 -16.43
N GLN A 90 -8.88 -5.20 -17.19
CA GLN A 90 -8.65 -4.98 -18.61
C GLN A 90 -7.39 -4.13 -18.86
N ARG A 91 -7.18 -3.05 -18.11
CA ARG A 91 -5.97 -2.21 -18.21
C ARG A 91 -4.72 -2.95 -17.74
N LEU A 92 -4.79 -3.65 -16.61
CA LEU A 92 -3.71 -4.53 -16.16
C LEU A 92 -3.48 -5.67 -17.15
N SER A 93 -4.51 -6.19 -17.83
CA SER A 93 -4.33 -7.23 -18.85
C SER A 93 -3.72 -6.70 -20.16
N THR A 94 -3.78 -5.40 -20.43
CA THR A 94 -3.21 -4.79 -21.64
C THR A 94 -1.81 -4.25 -21.39
N THR A 95 -1.56 -3.66 -20.21
CA THR A 95 -0.27 -3.06 -19.87
C THR A 95 0.61 -3.96 -18.98
N ALA A 96 0.01 -4.74 -18.08
CA ALA A 96 0.70 -5.51 -17.04
C ALA A 96 0.74 -7.03 -17.25
N ASN A 97 0.00 -7.62 -18.20
CA ASN A 97 0.05 -9.08 -18.47
C ASN A 97 1.41 -9.59 -18.98
N LYS A 98 2.36 -8.70 -19.30
CA LYS A 98 3.74 -9.10 -19.56
C LYS A 98 4.60 -9.18 -18.30
N CYS A 99 4.20 -8.52 -17.20
CA CYS A 99 5.04 -8.28 -16.03
C CYS A 99 4.37 -8.52 -14.67
N LEU A 100 3.08 -8.86 -14.55
CA LEU A 100 2.41 -9.11 -13.26
C LEU A 100 1.70 -10.47 -13.27
N ALA A 101 1.91 -11.27 -12.21
CA ALA A 101 1.18 -12.51 -12.02
C ALA A 101 -0.32 -12.26 -11.72
N SER A 102 -1.19 -13.18 -12.13
CA SER A 102 -2.65 -13.02 -12.01
C SER A 102 -3.13 -12.82 -10.58
N LYS A 103 -2.47 -13.45 -9.60
CA LYS A 103 -2.83 -13.31 -8.19
C LYS A 103 -2.45 -11.93 -7.64
N SER A 104 -1.30 -11.39 -8.07
CA SER A 104 -0.88 -10.01 -7.76
C SER A 104 -1.93 -9.00 -8.21
N VAL A 105 -2.55 -9.24 -9.37
CA VAL A 105 -3.66 -8.44 -9.90
C VAL A 105 -4.91 -8.54 -9.02
N ASP A 106 -5.29 -9.75 -8.61
CA ASP A 106 -6.44 -9.96 -7.71
C ASP A 106 -6.23 -9.24 -6.37
N ARG A 107 -5.01 -9.28 -5.82
CA ARG A 107 -4.68 -8.61 -4.56
C ARG A 107 -4.66 -7.09 -4.67
N LEU A 108 -4.14 -6.56 -5.78
CA LEU A 108 -4.19 -5.14 -6.09
C LEU A 108 -5.65 -4.67 -6.17
N ILE A 109 -6.50 -5.42 -6.86
CA ILE A 109 -7.94 -5.17 -6.87
C ILE A 109 -8.48 -5.20 -5.43
N GLU A 110 -8.17 -6.22 -4.62
CA GLU A 110 -8.56 -6.34 -3.19
C GLU A 110 -8.08 -5.21 -2.27
N LEU A 111 -7.02 -4.51 -2.65
CA LEU A 111 -6.49 -3.37 -1.89
C LEU A 111 -7.12 -2.04 -2.31
N GLY A 112 -7.85 -1.99 -3.42
CA GLY A 112 -8.52 -0.79 -3.91
C GLY A 112 -7.53 0.13 -4.61
N VAL A 113 -6.91 -0.41 -5.67
CA VAL A 113 -6.04 0.33 -6.58
C VAL A 113 -6.70 1.61 -7.06
N THR A 114 -5.97 2.70 -6.99
CA THR A 114 -6.33 4.01 -7.53
C THR A 114 -5.78 4.16 -8.94
N GLU A 115 -6.31 5.13 -9.70
CA GLU A 115 -5.78 5.47 -11.03
C GLU A 115 -4.28 5.77 -10.98
N THR A 116 -3.83 6.44 -9.92
CA THR A 116 -2.41 6.75 -9.69
C THR A 116 -1.53 5.50 -9.57
N VAL A 117 -2.02 4.44 -8.90
CA VAL A 117 -1.28 3.18 -8.76
C VAL A 117 -1.27 2.41 -10.08
N LEU A 118 -2.32 2.53 -10.90
CA LEU A 118 -2.31 1.98 -12.26
C LEU A 118 -1.26 2.67 -13.12
N GLU A 119 -1.23 4.01 -13.14
CA GLU A 119 -0.23 4.79 -13.88
C GLU A 119 1.21 4.42 -13.45
N GLU A 120 1.45 4.23 -12.15
CA GLU A 120 2.75 3.78 -11.64
C GLU A 120 3.14 2.39 -12.13
N ILE A 121 2.21 1.43 -12.13
CA ILE A 121 2.44 0.07 -12.65
C ILE A 121 2.74 0.11 -14.15
N GLU A 122 1.91 0.83 -14.91
CA GLU A 122 2.06 0.98 -16.36
C GLU A 122 3.43 1.56 -16.70
N ASP A 123 3.84 2.58 -15.98
CA ASP A 123 5.12 3.21 -16.22
C ASP A 123 6.32 2.37 -15.76
N ILE A 124 6.25 1.64 -14.64
CA ILE A 124 7.33 0.75 -14.21
C ILE A 124 7.53 -0.36 -15.25
N ALA A 125 6.44 -0.95 -15.73
CA ALA A 125 6.46 -1.97 -16.78
C ALA A 125 7.04 -1.45 -18.10
N ASN A 126 6.93 -0.15 -18.36
CA ASN A 126 7.46 0.51 -19.56
C ASN A 126 8.86 1.12 -19.35
N SER A 127 9.43 1.06 -18.14
CA SER A 127 10.70 1.73 -17.82
C SER A 127 11.92 0.82 -18.00
N ASP A 128 12.72 1.10 -19.04
CA ASP A 128 14.10 0.60 -19.22
C ASP A 128 15.16 1.63 -18.75
N SER A 129 14.76 2.64 -17.96
CA SER A 129 15.58 3.86 -17.77
C SER A 129 16.39 3.90 -16.48
N PRO A 130 17.65 4.41 -16.53
CA PRO A 130 18.50 4.63 -15.37
C PRO A 130 17.91 5.69 -14.43
N PRO A 131 18.36 5.77 -13.15
CA PRO A 131 17.82 6.71 -12.18
C PRO A 131 17.93 8.15 -12.69
N GLY A 132 16.78 8.74 -13.01
CA GLY A 132 16.67 10.17 -13.29
C GLY A 132 16.87 10.96 -12.00
N ASN A 133 17.48 12.16 -12.12
CA ASN A 133 17.73 13.05 -10.99
C ASN A 133 16.46 13.21 -10.14
N ALA A 134 16.49 12.62 -8.94
CA ALA A 134 15.40 12.71 -7.97
C ALA A 134 14.99 14.17 -7.79
N ILE A 135 13.69 14.43 -7.82
CA ILE A 135 13.12 15.67 -7.30
C ILE A 135 13.55 15.71 -5.83
N GLU A 136 14.20 16.78 -5.37
CA GLU A 136 14.93 16.86 -4.08
C GLU A 136 14.10 16.50 -2.83
N GLU A 137 12.77 16.39 -2.95
CA GLU A 137 11.83 15.99 -1.89
C GLU A 137 11.48 14.49 -1.89
N ASP A 138 11.56 13.79 -3.03
CA ASP A 138 11.31 12.36 -3.10
C ASP A 138 12.62 11.59 -2.90
N ARG A 139 12.71 10.86 -1.79
CA ARG A 139 13.90 10.07 -1.47
C ARG A 139 14.02 8.82 -2.33
N ALA A 140 12.99 8.42 -3.07
CA ALA A 140 13.10 7.29 -3.99
C ALA A 140 14.05 7.62 -5.15
N ARG A 141 15.00 6.72 -5.41
CA ARG A 141 15.97 6.85 -6.52
C ARG A 141 15.58 6.04 -7.74
N SER A 142 14.62 5.13 -7.58
CA SER A 142 14.01 4.40 -8.67
C SER A 142 12.51 4.30 -8.49
N ARG A 143 11.80 4.05 -9.60
CA ARG A 143 10.34 3.85 -9.58
C ARG A 143 9.95 2.58 -8.82
N ALA A 144 10.77 1.54 -8.92
CA ALA A 144 10.60 0.30 -8.18
C ALA A 144 10.66 0.52 -6.66
N GLU A 145 11.58 1.37 -6.19
CA GLU A 145 11.63 1.78 -4.78
C GLU A 145 10.37 2.51 -4.34
N ARG A 146 9.92 3.48 -5.14
CA ARG A 146 8.74 4.27 -4.84
C ARG A 146 7.50 3.39 -4.71
N PHE A 147 7.28 2.52 -5.71
CA PHE A 147 6.15 1.60 -5.73
C PHE A 147 6.18 0.62 -4.56
N LEU A 148 7.32 -0.02 -4.28
CA LEU A 148 7.42 -0.92 -3.14
C LEU A 148 7.18 -0.18 -1.82
N PHE A 149 7.68 1.05 -1.68
CA PHE A 149 7.43 1.88 -0.50
C PHE A 149 5.93 2.17 -0.33
N ASP A 150 5.25 2.66 -1.37
CA ASP A 150 3.82 2.96 -1.32
C ASP A 150 2.97 1.71 -1.03
N LEU A 151 3.37 0.56 -1.57
CA LEU A 151 2.76 -0.73 -1.28
C LEU A 151 2.91 -1.13 0.20
N LEU A 152 4.11 -0.97 0.78
CA LEU A 152 4.36 -1.23 2.20
C LEU A 152 3.63 -0.24 3.12
N GLU A 153 3.53 1.04 2.74
CA GLU A 153 2.76 2.04 3.49
C GLU A 153 1.25 1.75 3.44
N SER A 154 0.76 1.11 2.38
CA SER A 154 -0.64 0.71 2.27
C SER A 154 -1.02 -0.49 3.16
N HIS A 155 -0.03 -1.24 3.66
CA HIS A 155 -0.27 -2.46 4.42
C HIS A 155 -0.19 -2.22 5.94
N PRO A 156 -1.23 -2.60 6.73
CA PRO A 156 -1.28 -2.30 8.17
C PRO A 156 -0.10 -2.82 8.99
N GLU A 157 0.53 -3.90 8.53
CA GLU A 157 1.65 -4.52 9.25
C GLU A 157 2.98 -3.77 9.10
N THR A 158 3.11 -2.95 8.05
CA THR A 158 4.36 -2.31 7.63
C THR A 158 4.29 -0.79 7.54
N VAL A 159 3.09 -0.21 7.60
CA VAL A 159 2.89 1.24 7.61
C VAL A 159 3.73 1.93 8.70
N GLY A 160 4.49 2.95 8.29
CA GLY A 160 5.36 3.74 9.16
C GLY A 160 6.61 3.02 9.67
N PHE A 161 6.93 1.82 9.17
CA PHE A 161 8.14 1.10 9.57
C PHE A 161 9.33 1.31 8.64
N PHE A 162 9.12 1.70 7.39
CA PHE A 162 10.17 1.82 6.37
C PHE A 162 10.41 3.28 5.98
N TYR A 163 11.65 3.57 5.58
CA TYR A 163 12.08 4.88 5.10
C TYR A 163 12.93 4.72 3.85
N LEU A 164 12.64 5.52 2.82
CA LEU A 164 13.39 5.55 1.57
C LEU A 164 14.77 6.18 1.74
N ASN A 165 15.80 5.52 1.20
CA ASN A 165 17.19 5.98 1.10
C ASN A 165 17.70 6.67 2.40
N GLN A 166 17.34 6.09 3.55
CA GLN A 166 17.71 6.65 4.84
C GLN A 166 19.14 6.26 5.22
N ARG A 167 19.95 7.27 5.52
CA ARG A 167 21.29 7.06 6.09
C ARG A 167 21.22 6.42 7.46
N LEU A 168 22.09 5.45 7.69
CA LEU A 168 22.19 4.69 8.92
C LEU A 168 23.40 5.15 9.74
N GLU A 169 23.38 4.79 11.03
CA GLU A 169 24.38 5.23 12.01
C GLU A 169 25.70 4.44 11.94
N PHE A 170 25.91 3.67 10.87
CA PHE A 170 27.16 2.95 10.59
C PHE A 170 27.62 3.22 9.16
N ARG A 171 28.88 2.87 8.88
CA ARG A 171 29.52 3.17 7.60
C ARG A 171 29.64 1.94 6.70
N HIS A 172 29.59 2.18 5.40
CA HIS A 172 30.04 1.27 4.36
C HIS A 172 31.30 1.86 3.71
N GLY A 173 32.47 1.31 4.07
CA GLY A 173 33.74 1.88 3.65
C GLY A 173 33.91 3.33 4.12
N THR A 174 34.03 4.27 3.19
CA THR A 174 34.18 5.70 3.49
C THR A 174 32.85 6.45 3.61
N GLN A 175 31.74 5.84 3.18
CA GLN A 175 30.42 6.47 3.14
C GLN A 175 29.53 5.97 4.29
N TRP A 176 28.48 6.72 4.61
CA TRP A 176 27.43 6.24 5.51
C TRP A 176 26.66 5.12 4.82
N ALA A 177 26.29 4.09 5.58
CA ALA A 177 25.44 3.04 5.07
C ALA A 177 24.05 3.58 4.78
N GLU A 178 23.48 3.12 3.68
CA GLU A 178 22.19 3.54 3.17
C GLU A 178 21.60 2.37 2.38
N GLY A 179 20.32 2.12 2.57
CA GLY A 179 19.57 1.11 1.83
C GLY A 179 18.34 1.74 1.22
N ASP A 180 17.82 1.10 0.18
CA ASP A 180 16.77 1.67 -0.65
C ASP A 180 15.48 1.84 0.17
N LEU A 181 15.11 0.83 0.95
CA LEU A 181 14.12 0.97 2.03
C LEU A 181 14.68 0.39 3.33
N VAL A 182 14.67 1.18 4.41
CA VAL A 182 15.21 0.73 5.71
C VAL A 182 14.21 0.92 6.84
N SER A 183 14.15 -0.08 7.72
CA SER A 183 13.51 0.01 9.03
C SER A 183 14.56 -0.02 10.14
N PRO A 184 15.00 1.13 10.67
CA PRO A 184 15.92 1.17 11.81
C PRO A 184 15.34 0.48 13.05
N LYS A 185 14.03 0.64 13.28
CA LYS A 185 13.31 0.06 14.42
C LYS A 185 13.34 -1.48 14.39
N LEU A 186 13.13 -2.08 13.23
CA LEU A 186 13.15 -3.54 13.07
C LEU A 186 14.53 -4.10 12.72
N ARG A 187 15.53 -3.22 12.50
CA ARG A 187 16.83 -3.57 11.93
C ARG A 187 16.67 -4.44 10.67
N LEU A 188 15.92 -3.91 9.71
CA LEU A 188 15.67 -4.55 8.42
C LEU A 188 16.02 -3.58 7.31
N ALA A 189 16.75 -4.04 6.30
CA ALA A 189 17.08 -3.29 5.09
C ALA A 189 16.59 -4.06 3.86
N ILE A 190 15.99 -3.36 2.92
CA ILE A 190 15.56 -3.87 1.62
C ILE A 190 16.37 -3.15 0.55
N GLU A 191 16.97 -3.92 -0.34
CA GLU A 191 17.77 -3.46 -1.47
C GLU A 191 17.13 -3.94 -2.76
N ILE A 192 17.02 -3.06 -3.74
CA ILE A 192 16.37 -3.28 -5.04
C ILE A 192 17.44 -3.12 -6.12
N ASP A 193 17.93 -4.24 -6.64
CA ASP A 193 19.03 -4.27 -7.60
C ASP A 193 18.53 -4.35 -9.04
N GLY A 194 18.98 -3.44 -9.91
CA GLY A 194 18.79 -3.63 -11.35
C GLY A 194 19.74 -4.69 -11.92
N LEU A 195 19.22 -5.63 -12.72
CA LEU A 195 19.97 -6.67 -13.44
C LEU A 195 21.14 -6.10 -14.25
N TYR A 196 20.96 -4.91 -14.84
CA TYR A 196 21.96 -4.28 -15.71
C TYR A 196 23.21 -3.76 -14.97
N PHE A 197 23.15 -3.54 -13.66
CA PHE A 197 24.24 -2.89 -12.91
C PHE A 197 24.99 -3.80 -11.92
N HIS A 198 24.36 -4.87 -11.42
CA HIS A 198 24.89 -5.61 -10.27
C HIS A 198 25.37 -7.04 -10.57
N LEU A 199 24.80 -7.71 -11.57
CA LEU A 199 25.06 -9.14 -11.82
C LEU A 199 26.10 -9.41 -12.93
N SER A 200 26.36 -8.44 -13.80
CA SER A 200 27.32 -8.53 -14.90
C SER A 200 28.73 -8.01 -14.54
N ASP A 201 28.89 -7.35 -13.39
CA ASP A 201 30.17 -6.82 -12.90
C ASP A 201 30.60 -7.49 -11.58
N GLU A 202 31.67 -8.30 -11.64
CA GLU A 202 32.21 -8.96 -10.46
C GLU A 202 32.68 -7.97 -9.35
N LYS A 203 33.01 -6.72 -9.69
CA LYS A 203 33.37 -5.71 -8.69
C LYS A 203 32.13 -5.22 -7.95
N ALA A 204 31.02 -5.01 -8.66
CA ALA A 204 29.73 -4.69 -8.06
C ALA A 204 29.30 -5.79 -7.08
N TYR A 205 29.31 -7.06 -7.53
CA TYR A 205 29.02 -8.20 -6.68
C TYR A 205 29.84 -8.23 -5.39
N ARG A 206 31.18 -8.05 -5.49
CA ARG A 206 32.07 -8.06 -4.31
C ARG A 206 31.79 -6.89 -3.37
N ARG A 207 31.46 -5.71 -3.90
CA ARG A 207 31.09 -4.53 -3.10
C ARG A 207 29.79 -4.78 -2.36
N ASP A 208 28.79 -5.35 -3.02
CA ASP A 208 27.47 -5.60 -2.44
C ASP A 208 27.56 -6.67 -1.34
N ARG A 209 28.36 -7.73 -1.52
CA ARG A 209 28.66 -8.69 -0.44
C ARG A 209 29.34 -8.07 0.78
N ARG A 210 30.23 -7.08 0.59
CA ARG A 210 30.80 -6.32 1.71
C ARG A 210 29.76 -5.42 2.37
N LYS A 211 28.82 -4.88 1.59
CA LYS A 211 27.68 -4.09 2.10
C LYS A 211 26.79 -4.95 2.99
N ASP A 212 26.42 -6.14 2.51
CA ASP A 212 25.62 -7.10 3.26
C ASP A 212 26.31 -7.48 4.58
N TRP A 213 27.63 -7.70 4.57
CA TRP A 213 28.39 -7.96 5.79
C TRP A 213 28.32 -6.82 6.81
N GLU A 214 28.48 -5.56 6.36
CA GLU A 214 28.40 -4.41 7.28
C GLU A 214 27.00 -4.25 7.88
N TYR A 215 25.94 -4.48 7.09
CA TYR A 215 24.57 -4.53 7.62
C TYR A 215 24.43 -5.58 8.73
N GLN A 216 24.86 -6.82 8.45
CA GLN A 216 24.73 -7.94 9.37
C GLN A 216 25.50 -7.70 10.67
N ARG A 217 26.72 -7.16 10.56
CA ARG A 217 27.54 -6.79 11.73
C ARG A 217 26.84 -5.76 12.62
N ASN A 218 26.03 -4.89 12.03
CA ASN A 218 25.22 -3.90 12.75
C ASN A 218 23.81 -4.42 13.11
N GLY A 219 23.58 -5.73 12.98
CA GLY A 219 22.37 -6.41 13.41
C GLY A 219 21.20 -6.30 12.43
N TYR A 220 21.43 -5.81 11.21
CA TYR A 220 20.40 -5.71 10.17
C TYR A 220 20.19 -7.03 9.45
N LEU A 221 18.92 -7.35 9.15
CA LEU A 221 18.54 -8.40 8.21
C LEU A 221 18.37 -7.71 6.85
N VAL A 222 19.09 -8.20 5.85
CA VAL A 222 19.05 -7.62 4.50
C VAL A 222 18.22 -8.53 3.60
N LEU A 223 17.21 -7.97 2.97
CA LEU A 223 16.47 -8.57 1.87
C LEU A 223 16.91 -7.88 0.57
N ARG A 224 17.15 -8.65 -0.48
CA ARG A 224 17.64 -8.12 -1.76
C ARG A 224 16.77 -8.72 -2.86
N PHE A 225 16.14 -7.85 -3.63
CA PHE A 225 15.24 -8.22 -4.73
C PHE A 225 15.76 -7.59 -6.01
N LEU A 226 15.51 -8.23 -7.15
CA LEU A 226 15.78 -7.58 -8.43
C LEU A 226 14.67 -6.57 -8.71
N ALA A 227 15.04 -5.42 -9.27
CA ALA A 227 14.08 -4.39 -9.67
C ALA A 227 13.06 -4.95 -10.67
N GLU A 228 13.53 -5.83 -11.54
CA GLU A 228 12.74 -6.51 -12.55
C GLU A 228 11.75 -7.53 -11.97
N ASP A 229 11.99 -8.02 -10.74
CA ASP A 229 11.13 -8.98 -10.05
C ASP A 229 10.02 -8.31 -9.23
N ILE A 230 10.14 -6.99 -8.95
CA ILE A 230 9.20 -6.25 -8.08
C ILE A 230 7.75 -6.39 -8.53
N LEU A 231 7.50 -6.30 -9.84
CA LEU A 231 6.16 -6.47 -10.42
C LEU A 231 5.77 -7.95 -10.62
N PRO A 232 6.57 -8.81 -11.29
CA PRO A 232 6.12 -10.17 -11.62
C PRO A 232 5.98 -11.05 -10.38
N ASP A 233 6.86 -10.88 -9.40
CA ASP A 233 6.91 -11.68 -8.18
C ASP A 233 6.45 -10.90 -6.94
N MET A 234 5.65 -9.84 -7.14
CA MET A 234 5.19 -8.93 -6.09
C MET A 234 4.64 -9.64 -4.85
N GLU A 235 3.84 -10.71 -5.02
CA GLU A 235 3.30 -11.49 -3.90
C GLU A 235 4.39 -12.17 -3.08
N VAL A 236 5.32 -12.85 -3.76
CA VAL A 236 6.42 -13.57 -3.10
C VAL A 236 7.31 -12.58 -2.36
N ILE A 237 7.56 -11.41 -2.96
CA ILE A 237 8.34 -10.32 -2.36
C ILE A 237 7.64 -9.79 -1.11
N LEU A 238 6.34 -9.49 -1.20
CA LEU A 238 5.56 -9.03 -0.05
C LEU A 238 5.53 -10.07 1.06
N ASP A 239 5.21 -11.33 0.76
CA ASP A 239 5.17 -12.41 1.75
C ASP A 239 6.53 -12.58 2.44
N THR A 240 7.63 -12.45 1.69
CA THR A 240 8.99 -12.48 2.23
C THR A 240 9.24 -11.31 3.17
N ILE A 241 8.85 -10.09 2.80
CA ILE A 241 8.99 -8.90 3.64
C ILE A 241 8.13 -9.04 4.90
N MET A 242 6.87 -9.45 4.80
CA MET A 242 5.98 -9.63 5.94
C MET A 242 6.52 -10.70 6.90
N SER A 243 7.02 -11.81 6.38
CA SER A 243 7.66 -12.87 7.18
C SER A 243 8.88 -12.33 7.94
N ALA A 244 9.72 -11.53 7.28
CA ALA A 244 10.89 -10.93 7.90
C ALA A 244 10.52 -9.88 8.96
N VAL A 245 9.48 -9.09 8.71
CA VAL A 245 8.92 -8.12 9.68
C VAL A 245 8.38 -8.85 10.90
N ALA A 246 7.59 -9.91 10.73
CA ALA A 246 7.07 -10.72 11.82
C ALA A 246 8.20 -11.36 12.65
N PHE A 247 9.21 -11.92 11.97
CA PHE A 247 10.40 -12.47 12.62
C PHE A 247 11.11 -11.41 13.49
N ARG A 248 11.31 -10.20 12.96
CA ARG A 248 11.95 -9.10 13.70
C ARG A 248 11.12 -8.57 14.85
N LYS A 249 9.79 -8.47 14.69
CA LYS A 249 8.88 -8.08 15.78
C LYS A 249 8.93 -9.08 16.94
N ASN A 250 8.94 -10.38 16.65
CA ASN A 250 9.02 -11.42 17.67
C ASN A 250 10.38 -11.41 18.41
N ALA A 251 11.47 -11.17 17.68
CA ALA A 251 12.80 -11.06 18.27
C ALA A 251 12.99 -9.81 19.14
N ALA A 252 12.23 -8.73 18.90
CA ALA A 252 12.28 -7.51 19.70
C ALA A 252 11.45 -7.57 21.00
N VAL A 253 10.56 -8.56 21.12
CA VAL A 253 9.71 -8.80 22.30
C VAL A 253 10.34 -9.82 23.27
N SER A 254 11.37 -10.54 22.82
CA SER A 254 12.11 -11.55 23.59
C SER A 254 13.37 -10.96 24.23
#